data_AF-A0A956IP31-F1
#
_entry.id   AF-A0A956IP31-F1
#
_cell.length_a   1.000
_cell.length_b   1.000
_cell.length_c   1.000
_cell.angle_alpha   90.00
_cell.angle_beta   90.00
_cell.angle_gamma   90.00
#
_symmetry.space_group_name_H-M   'P 1'
#
loop_
_entity.id
_entity.type
_entity.pdbx_description
1 polymer ?
#
loop_
_entity_poly.entity_id
_entity_poly.type
_entity_poly.pdbx_seq_one_letter_code
_entity_poly.pdbx_strand_id
1 'polypeptide(L)'
;LARPEAEVVPVAFAALHEVQPDLLLPDHCEGLWEADSAPLSLERVEGFFDGVHAPQVTSPEVIDKAVRAAIQRGMLMARSDGKVFLRQALPEGPLAHDMELLVPPPPVRGADLGPKELAEAWSEGQGGLAAIAKAISTRRGHAVPWVLLRDAVSEALGARLFEVVEDGTWPCGPDGMDRVRFRIVELVEINPAELVSSATKEVWTSPSPTVGKLKAKLEESKGRRLPDDVFRKAVEAALARGLFALADPTKPLPTGKGFADVRVRMPKASLFAEAQLSAQQLQDFAAIVPDLKRAAAELDFSFRITLTAEGEKPSEELVAELNKLLAGVSEKWRLE
;
A
#
# COMPACT_ATOMS: atom_id res chain seq x y z
N LEU A 1 -41.24 -6.71 37.58
CA LEU A 1 -39.92 -6.06 37.40
C LEU A 1 -40.16 -4.55 37.36
N ALA A 2 -40.19 -3.94 38.54
CA ALA A 2 -40.33 -2.49 38.68
C ALA A 2 -39.05 -1.84 38.11
N ARG A 3 -39.22 -0.94 37.14
CA ARG A 3 -38.14 -0.04 36.74
C ARG A 3 -37.95 0.94 37.89
N PRO A 4 -36.72 1.14 38.41
CA PRO A 4 -36.48 2.20 39.39
C PRO A 4 -37.00 3.50 38.79
N GLU A 5 -37.77 4.23 39.58
CA GLU A 5 -38.37 5.50 39.21
C GLU A 5 -37.26 6.42 38.69
N ALA A 6 -37.35 6.79 37.41
CA ALA A 6 -36.52 7.86 36.89
C ALA A 6 -36.96 9.14 37.61
N GLU A 7 -36.19 9.56 38.61
CA GLU A 7 -36.42 10.82 39.29
C GLU A 7 -36.18 11.94 38.29
N VAL A 8 -37.27 12.56 37.84
CA VAL A 8 -37.21 13.72 36.94
C VAL A 8 -36.88 14.93 37.80
N VAL A 9 -35.58 15.22 37.95
CA VAL A 9 -35.10 16.44 38.60
C VAL A 9 -35.19 17.58 37.58
N PRO A 10 -35.87 18.70 37.88
CA PRO A 10 -35.84 19.86 37.01
C PRO A 10 -34.39 20.34 36.85
N VAL A 11 -34.02 20.76 35.63
CA VAL A 11 -32.66 21.14 35.25
C VAL A 11 -32.02 22.12 36.24
N ALA A 12 -32.80 23.08 36.77
CA ALA A 12 -32.35 24.08 37.73
C ALA A 12 -31.90 23.53 39.09
N PHE A 13 -32.22 22.28 39.42
CA PHE A 13 -31.86 21.63 40.69
C PHE A 13 -30.89 20.46 40.50
N ALA A 14 -30.52 20.15 39.26
CA ALA A 14 -29.61 19.06 38.94
C ALA A 14 -28.17 19.58 38.81
N ALA A 15 -27.23 18.87 39.43
CA ALA A 15 -25.81 19.17 39.35
C ALA A 15 -25.05 17.97 38.74
N LEU A 16 -24.25 18.22 37.70
CA LEU A 16 -23.48 17.20 36.99
C LEU A 16 -22.08 17.08 37.59
N HIS A 17 -21.79 15.90 38.13
CA HIS A 17 -20.43 15.49 38.53
C HIS A 17 -19.61 14.90 37.37
N GLU A 18 -20.28 14.54 36.28
CA GLU A 18 -19.68 13.96 35.08
C GLU A 18 -20.48 14.40 33.85
N VAL A 19 -19.77 14.76 32.79
CA VAL A 19 -20.34 14.97 31.46
C VAL A 19 -19.79 13.87 30.56
N GLN A 20 -20.68 13.08 29.96
CA GLN A 20 -20.25 12.06 29.00
C GLN A 20 -19.73 12.74 27.72
N PRO A 21 -18.60 12.30 27.14
CA PRO A 21 -18.02 12.91 25.94
C PRO A 21 -19.01 12.98 24.76
N ASP A 22 -19.91 12.01 24.66
CA ASP A 22 -20.92 11.94 23.60
C ASP A 22 -21.87 13.14 23.64
N LEU A 23 -22.13 13.73 24.81
CA LEU A 23 -23.01 14.91 24.94
C LEU A 23 -22.42 16.17 24.29
N LEU A 24 -21.12 16.17 23.99
CA LEU A 24 -20.46 17.28 23.29
C LEU A 24 -20.57 17.17 21.77
N LEU A 25 -21.07 16.06 21.23
CA LEU A 25 -21.24 15.87 19.79
C LEU A 25 -22.41 16.70 19.24
N PRO A 26 -22.37 17.06 17.95
CA PRO A 26 -23.54 17.61 17.26
C PRO A 26 -24.77 16.72 17.46
N ASP A 27 -25.95 17.32 17.52
CA ASP A 27 -27.26 16.67 17.69
C ASP A 27 -27.51 15.95 19.03
N HIS A 28 -26.52 15.85 19.93
CA HIS A 28 -26.71 15.23 21.24
C HIS A 28 -27.25 16.18 22.31
N CYS A 29 -26.93 17.47 22.20
CA CYS A 29 -27.46 18.55 23.02
C CYS A 29 -28.07 19.62 22.11
N GLU A 30 -29.40 19.70 22.07
CA GLU A 30 -30.12 20.68 21.24
C GLU A 30 -29.70 22.12 21.60
N GLY A 31 -29.28 22.90 20.59
CA GLY A 31 -28.85 24.29 20.77
C GLY A 31 -27.44 24.50 21.31
N LEU A 32 -26.67 23.42 21.58
CA LEU A 32 -25.25 23.55 21.91
C LEU A 32 -24.44 23.98 20.69
N TRP A 33 -24.64 23.30 19.57
CA TRP A 33 -24.03 23.64 18.28
C TRP A 33 -24.95 24.58 17.50
N GLU A 34 -24.41 25.70 16.99
CA GLU A 34 -25.19 26.63 16.15
C GLU A 34 -25.48 26.07 14.76
N ALA A 35 -24.61 25.18 14.27
CA ALA A 35 -24.78 24.36 13.07
C ALA A 35 -23.88 23.11 13.17
N ASP A 36 -24.25 22.03 12.48
CA ASP A 36 -23.64 20.68 12.55
C ASP A 36 -22.13 20.63 12.22
N SER A 37 -21.53 21.72 11.76
CA SER A 37 -20.12 21.80 11.38
C SER A 37 -19.44 23.13 11.72
N ALA A 38 -20.12 24.02 12.46
CA ALA A 38 -19.51 25.27 12.92
C ALA A 38 -18.54 24.98 14.09
N PRO A 39 -17.39 25.67 14.19
CA PRO A 39 -16.55 25.58 15.37
C PRO A 39 -17.32 25.97 16.64
N LEU A 40 -17.22 25.13 17.68
CA LEU A 40 -17.84 25.35 18.98
C LEU A 40 -16.77 25.80 19.98
N SER A 41 -16.86 27.02 20.52
CA SER A 41 -15.90 27.48 21.54
C SER A 41 -16.12 26.78 22.88
N LEU A 42 -15.05 26.58 23.66
CA LEU A 42 -15.15 26.03 25.00
C LEU A 42 -15.98 26.91 25.94
N GLU A 43 -15.85 28.24 25.82
CA GLU A 43 -16.68 29.21 26.55
C GLU A 43 -18.19 28.95 26.32
N ARG A 44 -18.59 28.61 25.09
CA ARG A 44 -19.99 28.29 24.78
C ARG A 44 -20.43 26.99 25.46
N VAL A 45 -19.57 25.98 25.51
CA VAL A 45 -19.85 24.73 26.23
C VAL A 45 -20.05 25.01 27.71
N GLU A 46 -19.14 25.77 28.33
CA GLU A 46 -19.22 26.15 29.73
C GLU A 46 -20.51 26.93 30.02
N GLY A 47 -20.87 27.88 29.17
CA GLY A 47 -22.11 28.66 29.28
C GLY A 47 -23.39 27.87 28.97
N PHE A 48 -23.30 26.69 28.36
CA PHE A 48 -24.47 25.83 28.10
C PHE A 48 -24.88 25.03 29.33
N PHE A 49 -23.94 24.63 30.18
CA PHE A 49 -24.22 23.93 31.44
C PHE A 49 -24.44 24.95 32.59
N ASP A 50 -25.40 25.84 32.40
CA ASP A 50 -25.70 26.98 33.28
C ASP A 50 -26.88 26.73 34.26
N GLY A 51 -27.51 25.55 34.20
CA GLY A 51 -28.72 25.23 34.97
C GLY A 51 -30.02 25.72 34.31
N VAL A 52 -29.93 26.36 33.15
CA VAL A 52 -31.08 26.81 32.33
C VAL A 52 -31.19 25.96 31.08
N HIS A 53 -30.12 25.86 30.29
CA HIS A 53 -30.09 25.09 29.05
C HIS A 53 -29.80 23.61 29.33
N ALA A 54 -28.80 23.35 30.17
CA ALA A 54 -28.46 22.03 30.66
C ALA A 54 -28.13 22.08 32.16
N PRO A 55 -28.20 20.93 32.88
CA PRO A 55 -27.89 20.90 34.31
C PRO A 55 -26.50 21.45 34.61
N GLN A 56 -26.37 22.22 35.70
CA GLN A 56 -25.12 22.90 35.99
C GLN A 56 -24.02 21.89 36.35
N VAL A 57 -22.80 22.07 35.85
CA VAL A 57 -21.65 21.25 36.28
C VAL A 57 -21.18 21.65 37.68
N THR A 58 -20.73 20.68 38.48
CA THR A 58 -20.25 20.97 39.84
C THR A 58 -18.94 21.72 39.88
N SER A 59 -18.14 21.62 38.81
CA SER A 59 -16.91 22.39 38.64
C SER A 59 -16.49 22.42 37.15
N PRO A 60 -15.65 23.39 36.73
CA PRO A 60 -15.17 23.49 35.35
C PRO A 60 -14.40 22.24 34.88
N GLU A 61 -13.70 21.56 35.78
CA GLU A 61 -12.90 20.36 35.48
C GLU A 61 -13.76 19.21 34.93
N VAL A 62 -15.06 19.20 35.23
CA VAL A 62 -16.01 18.21 34.69
C VAL A 62 -16.10 18.33 33.17
N ILE A 63 -16.15 19.56 32.63
CA ILE A 63 -16.17 19.83 31.19
C ILE A 63 -14.80 19.53 30.58
N ASP A 64 -13.72 19.99 31.21
CA ASP A 64 -12.35 19.73 30.74
C ASP A 64 -12.09 18.22 30.57
N LYS A 65 -12.53 17.40 31.53
CA LYS A 65 -12.39 15.95 31.46
C LYS A 65 -13.16 15.37 30.28
N ALA A 66 -14.38 15.83 30.03
CA ALA A 66 -15.21 15.39 28.92
C ALA A 66 -14.58 15.77 27.57
N VAL A 67 -14.12 17.01 27.43
CA VAL A 67 -13.45 17.53 26.22
C VAL A 67 -12.17 16.75 25.93
N ARG A 68 -11.30 16.58 26.93
CA ARG A 68 -10.07 15.78 26.80
C ARG A 68 -10.37 14.35 26.36
N ALA A 69 -11.38 13.71 26.95
CA ALA A 69 -11.78 12.37 26.58
C ALA A 69 -12.34 12.30 25.15
N ALA A 70 -13.17 13.26 24.73
CA ALA A 70 -13.72 13.33 23.38
C ALA A 70 -12.60 13.44 22.32
N ILE A 71 -11.62 14.32 22.56
CA ILE A 71 -10.49 14.54 21.64
C ILE A 71 -9.55 13.34 21.60
N GLN A 72 -9.23 12.77 22.76
CA GLN A 72 -8.35 11.60 22.86
C GLN A 72 -8.96 10.38 22.17
N ARG A 73 -10.28 10.21 22.23
CA ARG A 73 -11.02 9.16 21.51
C ARG A 73 -11.21 9.46 20.03
N GLY A 74 -10.93 10.67 19.58
CA GLY A 74 -11.11 11.10 18.20
C GLY A 74 -12.56 11.39 17.82
N MET A 75 -13.42 11.62 18.81
CA MET A 75 -14.81 12.00 18.63
C MET A 75 -14.95 13.47 18.24
N LEU A 76 -14.05 14.31 18.76
CA LEU A 76 -13.91 15.71 18.41
C LEU A 76 -12.45 16.02 18.08
N MET A 77 -12.25 17.10 17.36
CA MET A 77 -10.98 17.75 17.12
C MET A 77 -10.94 19.07 17.88
N ALA A 78 -9.79 19.45 18.43
CA ALA A 78 -9.60 20.78 19.00
C ALA A 78 -8.62 21.62 18.18
N ARG A 79 -8.89 22.93 18.14
CA ARG A 79 -7.98 23.96 17.64
C ARG A 79 -7.71 24.98 18.74
N SER A 80 -6.43 25.24 19.00
CA SER A 80 -5.99 26.21 20.01
C SER A 80 -4.58 26.68 19.65
N ASP A 81 -4.35 27.99 19.66
CA ASP A 81 -3.07 28.64 19.31
C ASP A 81 -2.45 28.15 17.99
N GLY A 82 -3.28 27.98 16.96
CA GLY A 82 -2.84 27.47 15.64
C GLY A 82 -2.43 26.00 15.62
N LYS A 83 -2.52 25.29 16.75
CA LYS A 83 -2.31 23.84 16.85
C LYS A 83 -3.63 23.11 16.71
N VAL A 84 -3.55 21.88 16.21
CA VAL A 84 -4.70 21.00 16.00
C VAL A 84 -4.46 19.69 16.73
N PHE A 85 -5.47 19.23 17.46
CA PHE A 85 -5.42 18.04 18.30
C PHE A 85 -6.53 17.07 17.91
N LEU A 86 -6.17 15.84 17.56
CA LEU A 86 -7.11 14.76 17.26
C LEU A 86 -6.48 13.42 17.65
N ARG A 87 -7.20 12.58 18.39
CA ARG A 87 -6.71 11.27 18.89
C ARG A 87 -5.37 11.38 19.62
N GLN A 88 -5.20 12.45 20.39
CA GLN A 88 -4.02 12.73 21.19
C GLN A 88 -4.41 13.41 22.50
N ALA A 89 -3.52 13.35 23.49
CA ALA A 89 -3.71 14.10 24.72
C ALA A 89 -3.57 15.61 24.45
N LEU A 90 -4.44 16.39 25.09
CA LEU A 90 -4.27 17.84 25.20
C LEU A 90 -3.19 18.18 26.24
N PRO A 91 -2.52 19.34 26.15
CA PRO A 91 -1.56 19.80 27.15
C PRO A 91 -2.15 19.77 28.57
N GLU A 92 -1.33 19.46 29.57
CA GLU A 92 -1.73 19.54 30.98
C GLU A 92 -2.02 20.99 31.38
N GLY A 93 -2.95 21.18 32.33
CA GLY A 93 -3.39 22.50 32.79
C GLY A 93 -4.82 22.86 32.35
N PRO A 94 -5.31 24.05 32.72
CA PRO A 94 -6.64 24.51 32.32
C PRO A 94 -6.72 24.66 30.79
N LEU A 95 -7.86 24.27 30.22
CA LEU A 95 -8.12 24.51 28.81
C LEU A 95 -8.41 26.00 28.56
N ALA A 96 -8.00 26.51 27.40
CA ALA A 96 -8.28 27.90 27.02
C ALA A 96 -9.75 28.05 26.64
N HIS A 97 -10.44 29.07 27.16
CA HIS A 97 -11.86 29.31 26.89
C HIS A 97 -12.16 29.56 25.40
N ASP A 98 -11.18 30.08 24.65
CA ASP A 98 -11.25 30.29 23.21
C ASP A 98 -10.85 29.07 22.38
N MET A 99 -10.57 27.92 23.02
CA MET A 99 -10.36 26.65 22.33
C MET A 99 -11.61 26.31 21.52
N GLU A 100 -11.41 25.99 20.24
CA GLU A 100 -12.50 25.58 19.37
C GLU A 100 -12.55 24.06 19.26
N LEU A 101 -13.74 23.51 19.43
CA LEU A 101 -14.09 22.12 19.19
C LEU A 101 -14.75 22.01 17.83
N LEU A 102 -14.35 21.00 17.08
CA LEU A 102 -14.85 20.73 15.73
C LEU A 102 -15.12 19.24 15.57
N VAL A 103 -16.01 18.91 14.65
CA VAL A 103 -16.15 17.53 14.18
C VAL A 103 -14.83 17.04 13.56
N PRO A 104 -14.44 15.77 13.76
CA PRO A 104 -13.23 15.22 13.17
C PRO A 104 -13.27 15.31 11.64
N PRO A 105 -12.20 15.80 10.98
CA PRO A 105 -12.18 15.89 9.54
C PRO A 105 -12.04 14.50 8.90
N PRO A 106 -12.44 14.33 7.62
CA PRO A 106 -12.25 13.09 6.90
C PRO A 106 -10.78 12.61 6.91
N PRO A 107 -10.54 11.29 6.94
CA PRO A 107 -9.20 10.74 6.92
C PRO A 107 -8.44 11.17 5.65
N VAL A 108 -7.12 11.22 5.75
CA VAL A 108 -6.23 11.41 4.59
C VAL A 108 -5.86 10.00 4.09
N ARG A 109 -5.92 9.76 2.78
CA ARG A 109 -5.51 8.46 2.19
C ARG A 109 -4.08 8.53 1.70
N GLY A 110 -3.35 7.42 1.83
CA GLY A 110 -1.99 7.31 1.31
C GLY A 110 -1.90 7.52 -0.20
N ALA A 111 -2.91 7.08 -0.96
CA ALA A 111 -3.00 7.28 -2.41
C ALA A 111 -3.04 8.76 -2.82
N ASP A 112 -3.56 9.63 -1.94
CA ASP A 112 -3.70 11.07 -2.20
C ASP A 112 -2.42 11.85 -1.91
N LEU A 113 -1.37 11.19 -1.43
CA LEU A 113 -0.10 11.83 -1.06
C LEU A 113 0.88 11.96 -2.24
N GLY A 114 0.58 11.29 -3.37
CA GLY A 114 1.47 11.22 -4.52
C GLY A 114 1.58 12.53 -5.32
N PRO A 115 2.55 12.62 -6.25
CA PRO A 115 2.80 13.83 -7.04
C PRO A 115 1.66 14.25 -7.96
N LYS A 116 0.84 13.29 -8.39
CA LYS A 116 -0.34 13.59 -9.21
C LYS A 116 -1.34 14.45 -8.43
N GLU A 117 -1.58 14.07 -7.17
CA GLU A 117 -2.54 14.74 -6.33
C GLU A 117 -1.91 15.98 -5.69
N LEU A 118 -0.65 15.94 -5.23
CA LEU A 118 0.02 17.03 -4.51
C LEU A 118 1.28 17.56 -5.22
N ALA A 119 1.17 17.97 -6.49
CA ALA A 119 2.34 18.40 -7.29
C ALA A 119 3.25 19.42 -6.59
N GLU A 120 2.69 20.34 -5.81
CA GLU A 120 3.41 21.36 -5.04
C GLU A 120 4.33 20.80 -3.93
N ALA A 121 4.12 19.55 -3.50
CA ALA A 121 4.90 18.88 -2.47
C ALA A 121 6.05 18.02 -3.04
N TRP A 122 6.13 17.90 -4.37
CA TRP A 122 7.07 17.01 -5.05
C TRP A 122 7.89 17.76 -6.12
N SER A 123 9.18 17.43 -6.22
CA SER A 123 10.08 17.92 -7.27
C SER A 123 11.01 16.78 -7.69
N GLU A 124 11.10 16.51 -8.99
CA GLU A 124 11.98 15.47 -9.56
C GLU A 124 11.83 14.09 -8.88
N GLY A 125 10.60 13.73 -8.52
CA GLY A 125 10.31 12.46 -7.85
C GLY A 125 10.69 12.39 -6.38
N GLN A 126 11.08 13.50 -5.78
CA GLN A 126 11.35 13.63 -4.35
C GLN A 126 10.33 14.56 -3.68
N GLY A 127 10.00 14.27 -2.43
CA GLY A 127 9.03 15.02 -1.65
C GLY A 127 9.46 15.15 -0.18
N GLY A 128 8.79 16.03 0.56
CA GLY A 128 9.04 16.20 1.99
C GLY A 128 7.75 16.14 2.79
N LEU A 129 7.80 15.56 3.99
CA LEU A 129 6.61 15.43 4.84
C LEU A 129 6.00 16.79 5.21
N ALA A 130 6.83 17.79 5.53
CA ALA A 130 6.36 19.15 5.80
C ALA A 130 5.67 19.79 4.59
N ALA A 131 6.17 19.53 3.37
CA ALA A 131 5.56 20.04 2.14
C ALA A 131 4.21 19.37 1.86
N ILE A 132 4.12 18.05 2.07
CA ILE A 132 2.86 17.29 1.99
C ILE A 132 1.85 17.82 3.01
N ALA A 133 2.27 18.01 4.27
CA ALA A 133 1.42 18.56 5.33
C ALA A 133 0.89 19.96 4.96
N LYS A 134 1.75 20.83 4.43
CA LYS A 134 1.39 22.17 3.96
C LYS A 134 0.42 22.13 2.79
N ALA A 135 0.64 21.26 1.80
CA ALA A 135 -0.24 21.11 0.64
C ALA A 135 -1.65 20.68 1.06
N ILE A 136 -1.76 19.65 1.91
CA ILE A 136 -3.05 19.18 2.44
C ILE A 136 -3.73 20.29 3.25
N SER A 137 -2.98 20.96 4.14
CA SER A 137 -3.54 22.02 4.98
C SER A 137 -4.07 23.19 4.14
N THR A 138 -3.36 23.55 3.07
CA THR A 138 -3.80 24.61 2.14
C THR A 138 -5.11 24.24 1.45
N ARG A 139 -5.27 22.98 1.02
CA ARG A 139 -6.51 22.50 0.39
C ARG A 139 -7.69 22.43 1.34
N ARG A 140 -7.44 22.10 2.61
CA ARG A 140 -8.47 22.00 3.65
C ARG A 140 -8.80 23.34 4.31
N GLY A 141 -7.96 24.36 4.15
CA GLY A 141 -8.11 25.66 4.80
C GLY A 141 -7.75 25.67 6.29
N HIS A 142 -7.21 24.56 6.83
CA HIS A 142 -6.78 24.43 8.22
C HIS A 142 -5.62 23.44 8.33
N ALA A 143 -4.87 23.49 9.43
CA ALA A 143 -3.77 22.54 9.66
C ALA A 143 -4.28 21.09 9.73
N VAL A 144 -3.57 20.18 9.05
CA VAL A 144 -3.89 18.75 9.08
C VAL A 144 -3.52 18.14 10.45
N PRO A 145 -4.42 17.39 11.11
CA PRO A 145 -4.07 16.69 12.33
C PRO A 145 -2.93 15.69 12.11
N TRP A 146 -1.92 15.72 12.99
CA TRP A 146 -0.72 14.88 12.88
C TRP A 146 -1.05 13.39 12.72
N VAL A 147 -2.03 12.90 13.49
CA VAL A 147 -2.44 11.48 13.44
C VAL A 147 -2.93 11.07 12.05
N LEU A 148 -3.67 11.93 11.34
CA LEU A 148 -4.20 11.61 10.01
C LEU A 148 -3.08 11.59 8.97
N LEU A 149 -2.15 12.55 9.08
CA LEU A 149 -0.97 12.58 8.23
C LEU A 149 -0.09 11.35 8.45
N ARG A 150 0.16 10.97 9.71
CA ARG A 150 0.94 9.78 10.07
C ARG A 150 0.34 8.50 9.52
N ASP A 151 -0.97 8.33 9.68
CA ASP A 151 -1.68 7.14 9.21
C ASP A 151 -1.62 7.05 7.68
N ALA A 152 -1.86 8.16 6.97
CA ALA A 152 -1.81 8.22 5.51
C ALA A 152 -0.40 7.93 4.94
N VAL A 153 0.65 8.48 5.56
CA VAL A 153 2.03 8.21 5.14
C VAL A 153 2.39 6.74 5.38
N SER A 154 1.95 6.16 6.51
CA SER A 154 2.17 4.75 6.80
C SER A 154 1.45 3.84 5.80
N GLU A 155 0.21 4.18 5.41
CA GLU A 155 -0.52 3.52 4.32
C GLU A 155 0.26 3.59 3.00
N ALA A 156 0.75 4.78 2.61
CA ALA A 156 1.48 4.98 1.36
C ALA A 156 2.82 4.24 1.29
N LEU A 157 3.58 4.23 2.39
CA LEU A 157 4.82 3.46 2.51
C LEU A 157 4.55 1.95 2.43
N GLY A 158 3.52 1.46 3.13
CA GLY A 158 3.11 0.06 3.08
C GLY A 158 2.66 -0.37 1.68
N ALA A 159 2.02 0.53 0.94
CA ALA A 159 1.63 0.33 -0.45
C ALA A 159 2.76 0.58 -1.48
N ARG A 160 3.98 0.92 -1.03
CA ARG A 160 5.14 1.26 -1.86
C ARG A 160 4.87 2.35 -2.90
N LEU A 161 4.05 3.35 -2.56
CA LEU A 161 3.83 4.51 -3.44
C LEU A 161 5.06 5.42 -3.47
N PHE A 162 5.73 5.52 -2.34
CA PHE A 162 7.04 6.14 -2.17
C PHE A 162 7.77 5.45 -1.02
N GLU A 163 9.03 5.78 -0.83
CA GLU A 163 9.88 5.28 0.24
C GLU A 163 10.56 6.44 0.96
N VAL A 164 10.96 6.21 2.20
CA VAL A 164 11.76 7.18 2.97
C VAL A 164 13.18 7.16 2.41
N VAL A 165 13.73 8.34 2.11
CA VAL A 165 15.14 8.48 1.69
C VAL A 165 16.06 8.12 2.87
N GLU A 166 17.19 7.45 2.61
CA GLU A 166 18.18 7.08 3.63
C GLU A 166 18.48 8.26 4.58
N ASP A 167 18.58 7.96 5.89
CA ASP A 167 18.67 8.89 7.04
C ASP A 167 17.36 9.49 7.59
N GLY A 168 16.21 9.27 6.94
CA GLY A 168 14.91 9.67 7.48
C GLY A 168 14.40 8.73 8.58
N THR A 169 14.18 9.22 9.80
CA THR A 169 13.54 8.44 10.87
C THR A 169 12.01 8.51 10.73
N TRP A 170 11.40 7.48 10.16
CA TRP A 170 9.95 7.30 10.13
C TRP A 170 9.52 6.13 11.03
N PRO A 171 8.47 6.26 11.86
CA PRO A 171 7.68 7.48 12.11
C PRO A 171 8.44 8.54 12.91
N CYS A 172 8.13 9.82 12.68
CA CYS A 172 8.63 10.94 13.47
C CYS A 172 7.53 11.51 14.39
N GLY A 173 7.87 12.51 15.21
CA GLY A 173 6.87 13.36 15.88
C GLY A 173 6.47 14.57 15.02
N PRO A 174 5.48 15.39 15.44
CA PRO A 174 5.08 16.60 14.74
C PRO A 174 6.24 17.57 14.46
N ASP A 175 7.16 17.74 15.43
CA ASP A 175 8.31 18.64 15.29
C ASP A 175 9.42 18.08 14.39
N GLY A 176 9.31 16.82 13.96
CA GLY A 176 10.29 16.13 13.12
C GLY A 176 10.00 16.21 11.62
N MET A 177 8.89 16.84 11.21
CA MET A 177 8.40 16.78 9.81
C MET A 177 9.41 17.25 8.77
N ASP A 178 10.21 18.27 9.07
CA ASP A 178 11.19 18.82 8.11
C ASP A 178 12.34 17.87 7.77
N ARG A 179 12.55 16.84 8.61
CA ARG A 179 13.63 15.85 8.47
C ARG A 179 13.24 14.65 7.62
N VAL A 180 11.94 14.44 7.38
CA VAL A 180 11.45 13.27 6.63
C VAL A 180 11.32 13.61 5.15
N ARG A 181 12.12 12.91 4.34
CA ARG A 181 12.13 13.02 2.88
C ARG A 181 11.68 11.72 2.25
N PHE A 182 10.96 11.84 1.14
CA PHE A 182 10.43 10.72 0.38
C PHE A 182 10.96 10.73 -1.05
N ARG A 183 11.09 9.54 -1.63
CA ARG A 183 11.34 9.33 -3.06
C ARG A 183 10.25 8.43 -3.60
N ILE A 184 9.69 8.76 -4.77
CA ILE A 184 8.74 7.88 -5.46
C ILE A 184 9.41 6.55 -5.74
N VAL A 185 8.73 5.45 -5.44
CA VAL A 185 9.17 4.14 -5.90
C VAL A 185 8.81 4.04 -7.37
N GLU A 186 9.81 4.24 -8.24
CA GLU A 186 9.64 3.88 -9.65
C GLU A 186 9.47 2.37 -9.74
N LEU A 187 8.26 1.92 -10.05
CA LEU A 187 8.03 0.54 -10.48
C LEU A 187 8.76 0.33 -11.81
N VAL A 188 9.99 -0.18 -11.70
CA VAL A 188 10.76 -0.61 -12.85
C VAL A 188 10.11 -1.90 -13.36
N GLU A 189 9.33 -1.80 -14.42
CA GLU A 189 8.93 -2.97 -15.21
C GLU A 189 9.88 -3.15 -16.39
N ILE A 190 10.15 -4.41 -16.74
CA ILE A 190 10.95 -4.77 -17.91
C ILE A 190 10.09 -5.71 -18.75
N ASN A 191 9.70 -5.27 -19.95
CA ASN A 191 9.03 -6.16 -20.88
C ASN A 191 10.06 -7.20 -21.36
N PRO A 192 9.77 -8.52 -21.29
CA PRO A 192 10.68 -9.56 -21.75
C PRO A 192 11.19 -9.37 -23.18
N ALA A 193 10.39 -8.75 -24.06
CA ALA A 193 10.80 -8.44 -25.44
C ALA A 193 11.95 -7.42 -25.54
N GLU A 194 12.15 -6.59 -24.52
CA GLU A 194 13.26 -5.63 -24.48
C GLU A 194 14.62 -6.31 -24.43
N LEU A 195 14.70 -7.54 -23.90
CA LEU A 195 15.92 -8.35 -23.83
C LEU A 195 16.44 -8.79 -25.20
N VAL A 196 15.60 -8.72 -26.25
CA VAL A 196 15.95 -9.03 -27.64
C VAL A 196 15.75 -7.83 -28.56
N SER A 197 15.61 -6.64 -27.99
CA SER A 197 15.43 -5.40 -28.75
C SER A 197 16.73 -4.91 -29.40
N SER A 198 16.61 -3.89 -30.25
CA SER A 198 17.76 -3.19 -30.86
C SER A 198 18.79 -2.71 -29.83
N ALA A 199 18.36 -2.29 -28.64
CA ALA A 199 19.25 -1.85 -27.56
C ALA A 199 20.22 -2.93 -27.06
N THR A 200 19.85 -4.21 -27.22
CA THR A 200 20.67 -5.36 -26.80
C THR A 200 21.38 -6.06 -27.95
N LYS A 201 21.21 -5.57 -29.19
CA LYS A 201 21.70 -6.22 -30.42
C LYS A 201 23.19 -6.52 -30.37
N GLU A 202 24.00 -5.61 -29.82
CA GLU A 202 25.46 -5.78 -29.69
C GLU A 202 25.84 -7.00 -28.85
N VAL A 203 25.06 -7.30 -27.80
CA VAL A 203 25.27 -8.48 -26.95
C VAL A 203 25.04 -9.76 -27.74
N TRP A 204 23.99 -9.78 -28.56
CA TRP A 204 23.62 -10.94 -29.37
C TRP A 204 24.59 -11.21 -30.52
N THR A 205 25.26 -10.16 -31.03
CA THR A 205 26.33 -10.31 -32.01
C THR A 205 27.69 -10.66 -31.38
N SER A 206 27.79 -10.64 -30.05
CA SER A 206 29.03 -10.97 -29.35
C SER A 206 29.26 -12.49 -29.31
N PRO A 207 30.53 -12.95 -29.26
CA PRO A 207 30.85 -14.38 -29.26
C PRO A 207 30.42 -15.12 -27.97
N SER A 208 30.07 -14.38 -26.92
CA SER A 208 29.66 -14.93 -25.62
C SER A 208 28.59 -14.06 -24.98
N PRO A 209 27.33 -14.14 -25.45
CA PRO A 209 26.22 -13.42 -24.86
C PRO A 209 25.97 -13.96 -23.44
N THR A 210 25.84 -13.07 -22.47
CA THR A 210 25.48 -13.44 -21.09
C THR A 210 24.34 -12.57 -20.59
N VAL A 211 23.61 -13.09 -19.60
CA VAL A 211 22.53 -12.38 -18.92
C VAL A 211 23.04 -11.06 -18.31
N GLY A 212 24.23 -11.05 -17.73
CA GLY A 212 24.86 -9.84 -17.19
C GLY A 212 25.15 -8.76 -18.25
N LYS A 213 25.60 -9.17 -19.46
CA LYS A 213 25.81 -8.23 -20.58
C LYS A 213 24.50 -7.63 -21.08
N LEU A 214 23.42 -8.42 -21.12
CA LEU A 214 22.08 -7.92 -21.45
C LEU A 214 21.61 -6.89 -20.43
N LYS A 215 21.82 -7.17 -19.14
CA LYS A 215 21.48 -6.24 -18.06
C LYS A 215 22.21 -4.91 -18.23
N ALA A 216 23.53 -4.96 -18.38
CA ALA A 216 24.36 -3.77 -18.52
C ALA A 216 23.92 -2.90 -19.71
N LYS A 217 23.61 -3.51 -20.86
CA LYS A 217 23.16 -2.79 -22.05
C LYS A 217 21.76 -2.19 -21.89
N LEU A 218 20.85 -2.87 -21.21
CA LEU A 218 19.54 -2.31 -20.90
C LEU A 218 19.62 -1.17 -19.88
N GLU A 219 20.50 -1.28 -18.87
CA GLU A 219 20.77 -0.21 -17.91
C GLU A 219 21.35 1.03 -18.60
N GLU A 220 22.33 0.84 -19.49
CA GLU A 220 22.90 1.90 -20.34
C GLU A 220 21.82 2.57 -21.18
N SER A 221 21.00 1.79 -21.89
CA SER A 221 19.93 2.33 -22.73
C SER A 221 18.83 3.06 -21.96
N LYS A 222 18.57 2.68 -20.70
CA LYS A 222 17.54 3.30 -19.85
C LYS A 222 18.11 4.42 -18.97
N GLY A 223 19.43 4.62 -18.94
CA GLY A 223 20.09 5.62 -18.08
C GLY A 223 19.91 5.37 -16.57
N ARG A 224 19.53 4.15 -16.16
CA ARG A 224 19.29 3.79 -14.76
C ARG A 224 19.64 2.34 -14.48
N ARG A 225 19.99 2.03 -13.23
CA ARG A 225 20.19 0.65 -12.78
C ARG A 225 18.86 -0.09 -12.67
N LEU A 226 18.87 -1.37 -13.02
CA LEU A 226 17.72 -2.25 -12.94
C LEU A 226 17.83 -3.13 -11.69
N PRO A 227 16.77 -3.25 -10.87
CA PRO A 227 16.76 -4.18 -9.76
C PRO A 227 16.99 -5.63 -10.26
N ASP A 228 17.81 -6.39 -9.53
CA ASP A 228 18.21 -7.75 -9.93
C ASP A 228 17.01 -8.71 -9.98
N ASP A 229 16.05 -8.55 -9.08
CA ASP A 229 14.84 -9.36 -8.99
C ASP A 229 13.89 -9.11 -10.17
N VAL A 230 13.66 -7.85 -10.52
CA VAL A 230 12.86 -7.44 -11.69
C VAL A 230 13.50 -7.98 -12.96
N PHE A 231 14.82 -7.78 -13.11
CA PHE A 231 15.55 -8.24 -14.29
C PHE A 231 15.55 -9.77 -14.41
N ARG A 232 15.71 -10.50 -13.30
CA ARG A 232 15.59 -11.95 -13.27
C ARG A 232 14.21 -12.42 -13.76
N LYS A 233 13.13 -11.84 -13.25
CA LYS A 233 11.77 -12.18 -13.68
C LYS A 233 11.57 -11.96 -15.18
N ALA A 234 12.11 -10.86 -15.71
CA ALA A 234 12.05 -10.58 -17.14
C ALA A 234 12.83 -11.63 -17.98
N VAL A 235 14.00 -12.07 -17.51
CA VAL A 235 14.79 -13.14 -18.14
C VAL A 235 14.05 -14.48 -18.12
N GLU A 236 13.48 -14.86 -16.98
CA GLU A 236 12.67 -16.09 -16.84
C GLU A 236 11.47 -16.05 -17.78
N ALA A 237 10.75 -14.93 -17.84
CA ALA A 237 9.64 -14.74 -18.76
C ALA A 237 10.08 -14.76 -20.22
N ALA A 238 11.25 -14.22 -20.57
CA ALA A 238 11.77 -14.25 -21.94
C ALA A 238 12.19 -15.66 -22.38
N LEU A 239 12.85 -16.42 -21.50
CA LEU A 239 13.19 -17.82 -21.70
C LEU A 239 11.93 -18.65 -21.88
N ALA A 240 10.92 -18.45 -21.01
CA ALA A 240 9.63 -19.11 -21.14
C ALA A 240 8.99 -18.78 -22.49
N ARG A 241 9.02 -17.52 -22.93
CA ARG A 241 8.46 -17.10 -24.23
C ARG A 241 9.30 -17.51 -25.45
N GLY A 242 10.43 -18.17 -25.25
CA GLY A 242 11.32 -18.60 -26.34
C GLY A 242 11.98 -17.45 -27.09
N LEU A 243 12.07 -16.26 -26.49
CA LEU A 243 12.73 -15.10 -27.11
C LEU A 243 14.23 -15.32 -27.28
N PHE A 244 14.84 -16.03 -26.32
CA PHE A 244 16.17 -16.60 -26.41
C PHE A 244 16.26 -17.88 -25.59
N ALA A 245 17.38 -18.59 -25.68
CA ALA A 245 17.61 -19.85 -24.98
C ALA A 245 18.90 -19.81 -24.14
N LEU A 246 18.99 -20.69 -23.15
CA LEU A 246 20.25 -20.97 -22.47
C LEU A 246 21.24 -21.59 -23.47
N ALA A 247 22.52 -21.22 -23.37
CA ALA A 247 23.55 -21.85 -24.18
C ALA A 247 23.76 -23.32 -23.80
N ASP A 248 23.53 -23.66 -22.52
CA ASP A 248 23.51 -25.02 -21.99
C ASP A 248 22.12 -25.30 -21.41
N PRO A 249 21.24 -26.01 -22.14
CA PRO A 249 19.86 -26.24 -21.70
C PRO A 249 19.76 -27.23 -20.54
N THR A 250 20.83 -27.96 -20.22
CA THR A 250 20.84 -28.94 -19.13
C THR A 250 21.03 -28.31 -17.75
N LYS A 251 21.47 -27.04 -17.71
CA LYS A 251 21.74 -26.31 -16.46
C LYS A 251 20.56 -25.43 -16.07
N PRO A 252 20.03 -25.55 -14.84
CA PRO A 252 18.99 -24.65 -14.36
C PRO A 252 19.53 -23.23 -14.17
N LEU A 253 18.62 -22.26 -14.24
CA LEU A 253 18.94 -20.86 -13.99
C LEU A 253 19.37 -20.68 -12.50
N PRO A 254 20.57 -20.17 -12.20
CA PRO A 254 21.03 -20.02 -10.82
C PRO A 254 20.20 -19.00 -10.06
N THR A 255 19.77 -19.32 -8.83
CA THR A 255 18.95 -18.44 -7.97
C THR A 255 19.76 -17.38 -7.21
N GLY A 256 21.09 -17.39 -7.31
CA GLY A 256 21.98 -16.46 -6.59
C GLY A 256 23.23 -16.09 -7.38
N LYS A 257 24.41 -16.20 -6.75
CA LYS A 257 25.71 -15.93 -7.38
C LYS A 257 25.86 -16.76 -8.67
N GLY A 258 26.31 -16.12 -9.75
CA GLY A 258 26.49 -16.75 -11.06
C GLY A 258 25.35 -16.51 -12.06
N PHE A 259 24.23 -15.88 -11.66
CA PHE A 259 23.13 -15.53 -12.59
C PHE A 259 23.60 -14.63 -13.75
N ALA A 260 24.46 -13.65 -13.47
CA ALA A 260 25.00 -12.74 -14.48
C ALA A 260 25.92 -13.43 -15.51
N ASP A 261 26.55 -14.54 -15.12
CA ASP A 261 27.49 -15.29 -15.96
C ASP A 261 26.81 -16.33 -16.86
N VAL A 262 25.50 -16.52 -16.69
CA VAL A 262 24.71 -17.45 -17.51
C VAL A 262 24.81 -17.05 -18.97
N ARG A 263 25.32 -17.98 -19.78
CA ARG A 263 25.41 -17.82 -21.23
C ARG A 263 24.06 -18.07 -21.89
N VAL A 264 23.71 -17.21 -22.82
CA VAL A 264 22.47 -17.25 -23.58
C VAL A 264 22.78 -17.21 -25.07
N ARG A 265 21.83 -17.66 -25.89
CA ARG A 265 21.96 -17.68 -27.34
C ARG A 265 20.64 -17.32 -28.00
N MET A 266 20.72 -16.68 -29.16
CA MET A 266 19.57 -16.57 -30.05
C MET A 266 19.22 -17.97 -30.60
N PRO A 267 17.94 -18.32 -30.72
CA PRO A 267 17.53 -19.53 -31.42
C PRO A 267 17.91 -19.38 -32.90
N LYS A 268 18.58 -20.39 -33.49
CA LYS A 268 18.96 -20.38 -34.92
C LYS A 268 17.74 -20.40 -35.84
N ALA A 269 16.70 -21.09 -35.39
CA ALA A 269 15.34 -21.05 -35.92
C ALA A 269 14.41 -21.32 -34.73
N SER A 270 13.28 -20.63 -34.69
CA SER A 270 12.21 -20.92 -33.73
C SER A 270 11.00 -21.41 -34.51
N LEU A 271 10.61 -22.66 -34.26
CA LEU A 271 9.42 -23.27 -34.84
C LEU A 271 8.41 -23.39 -33.71
N PHE A 272 7.22 -22.83 -33.92
CA PHE A 272 6.14 -22.83 -32.95
C PHE A 272 4.95 -23.63 -33.51
N ALA A 273 4.44 -24.55 -32.70
CA ALA A 273 3.22 -25.29 -32.97
C ALA A 273 2.44 -25.40 -31.65
N GLU A 274 1.14 -25.11 -31.72
CA GLU A 274 0.22 -25.19 -30.59
C GLU A 274 -1.00 -26.01 -30.99
N ALA A 275 -1.44 -26.90 -30.09
CA ALA A 275 -2.64 -27.69 -30.27
C ALA A 275 -3.24 -28.02 -28.90
N GLN A 276 -4.57 -28.05 -28.82
CA GLN A 276 -5.28 -28.64 -27.68
C GLN A 276 -5.28 -30.16 -27.86
N LEU A 277 -4.74 -30.87 -26.87
CA LEU A 277 -4.64 -32.33 -26.90
C LEU A 277 -5.60 -32.93 -25.87
N SER A 278 -6.32 -33.98 -26.26
CA SER A 278 -7.01 -34.87 -25.32
C SER A 278 -6.01 -35.73 -24.54
N ALA A 279 -6.48 -36.40 -23.48
CA ALA A 279 -5.64 -37.30 -22.68
C ALA A 279 -4.98 -38.41 -23.53
N GLN A 280 -5.71 -38.99 -24.48
CA GLN A 280 -5.17 -40.00 -25.40
C GLN A 280 -4.09 -39.40 -26.31
N GLN A 281 -4.35 -38.23 -26.91
CA GLN A 281 -3.38 -37.57 -27.79
C GLN A 281 -2.12 -37.12 -27.05
N LEU A 282 -2.20 -36.80 -25.75
CA LEU A 282 -1.03 -36.50 -24.94
C LEU A 282 -0.14 -37.75 -24.73
N GLN A 283 -0.75 -38.93 -24.55
CA GLN A 283 -0.01 -40.20 -24.50
C GLN A 283 0.62 -40.54 -25.85
N ASP A 284 -0.13 -40.39 -26.93
CA ASP A 284 0.38 -40.61 -28.30
C ASP A 284 1.53 -39.64 -28.61
N PHE A 285 1.40 -38.38 -28.18
CA PHE A 285 2.46 -37.38 -28.30
C PHE A 285 3.72 -37.80 -27.53
N ALA A 286 3.57 -38.25 -26.28
CA ALA A 286 4.70 -38.73 -25.48
C ALA A 286 5.43 -39.91 -26.16
N ALA A 287 4.70 -40.79 -26.84
CA ALA A 287 5.27 -41.92 -27.57
C ALA A 287 6.12 -41.49 -28.79
N ILE A 288 5.79 -40.36 -29.45
CA ILE A 288 6.53 -39.87 -30.63
C ILE A 288 7.69 -38.93 -30.30
N VAL A 289 7.79 -38.42 -29.05
CA VAL A 289 8.90 -37.53 -28.64
C VAL A 289 10.29 -38.09 -28.96
N PRO A 290 10.59 -39.39 -28.74
CA PRO A 290 11.89 -39.97 -29.11
C PRO A 290 12.17 -39.89 -30.62
N ASP A 291 11.14 -40.06 -31.44
CA ASP A 291 11.25 -39.99 -32.89
C ASP A 291 11.43 -38.56 -33.37
N LEU A 292 10.74 -37.58 -32.76
CA LEU A 292 10.97 -36.15 -33.00
C LEU A 292 12.42 -35.75 -32.71
N LYS A 293 12.96 -36.18 -31.56
CA LYS A 293 14.35 -35.94 -31.18
C LYS A 293 15.35 -36.62 -32.13
N ARG A 294 14.98 -37.77 -32.72
CA ARG A 294 15.83 -38.47 -33.69
C ARG A 294 15.78 -37.80 -35.06
N ALA A 295 14.60 -37.35 -35.49
CA ALA A 295 14.37 -36.74 -36.79
C ALA A 295 15.01 -35.35 -36.93
N ALA A 296 15.09 -34.59 -35.83
CA ALA A 296 15.75 -33.29 -35.78
C ALA A 296 16.69 -33.22 -34.57
N ALA A 297 17.77 -34.01 -34.62
CA ALA A 297 18.75 -34.15 -33.54
C ALA A 297 19.50 -32.83 -33.24
N GLU A 298 19.48 -31.89 -34.17
CA GLU A 298 20.05 -30.55 -34.05
C GLU A 298 19.12 -29.52 -33.38
N LEU A 299 17.85 -29.88 -33.13
CA LEU A 299 16.86 -29.02 -32.49
C LEU A 299 16.67 -29.40 -31.01
N ASP A 300 16.65 -28.38 -30.15
CA ASP A 300 16.26 -28.53 -28.76
C ASP A 300 14.74 -28.37 -28.63
N PHE A 301 14.05 -29.45 -28.29
CA PHE A 301 12.60 -29.42 -28.07
C PHE A 301 12.27 -29.04 -26.63
N SER A 302 11.48 -27.98 -26.46
CA SER A 302 10.88 -27.58 -25.19
C SER A 302 9.36 -27.70 -25.28
N PHE A 303 8.72 -28.21 -24.23
CA PHE A 303 7.27 -28.40 -24.18
C PHE A 303 6.68 -27.57 -23.04
N ARG A 304 5.56 -26.88 -23.31
CA ARG A 304 4.73 -26.22 -22.31
C ARG A 304 3.39 -26.92 -22.24
N ILE A 305 2.98 -27.31 -21.04
CA ILE A 305 1.68 -27.89 -20.78
C ILE A 305 0.93 -26.95 -19.82
N THR A 306 -0.30 -26.59 -20.20
CA THR A 306 -1.24 -25.89 -19.33
C THR A 306 -2.37 -26.85 -19.00
N LEU A 307 -2.69 -26.99 -17.72
CA LEU A 307 -3.82 -27.78 -17.25
C LEU A 307 -4.96 -26.83 -16.86
N THR A 308 -6.13 -27.06 -17.43
CA THR A 308 -7.36 -26.36 -17.05
C THR A 308 -8.39 -27.40 -16.64
N ALA A 309 -9.02 -27.18 -15.50
CA ALA A 309 -10.14 -28.00 -15.01
C ALA A 309 -11.33 -27.07 -14.80
N GLU A 310 -12.46 -27.40 -15.40
CA GLU A 310 -13.71 -26.63 -15.29
C GLU A 310 -14.74 -27.47 -14.53
N GLY A 311 -15.39 -26.87 -13.53
CA GLY A 311 -16.34 -27.55 -12.66
C GLY A 311 -16.73 -26.72 -11.43
N GLU A 312 -17.43 -27.33 -10.49
CA GLU A 312 -17.71 -26.72 -9.18
C GLU A 312 -16.41 -26.52 -8.37
N LYS A 313 -16.42 -25.55 -7.44
CA LYS A 313 -15.25 -25.21 -6.64
C LYS A 313 -14.76 -26.44 -5.84
N PRO A 314 -13.54 -26.94 -6.08
CA PRO A 314 -13.03 -28.12 -5.39
C PRO A 314 -12.75 -27.81 -3.91
N SER A 315 -12.81 -28.85 -3.06
CA SER A 315 -12.39 -28.73 -1.66
C SER A 315 -10.88 -28.55 -1.55
N GLU A 316 -10.41 -27.93 -0.46
CA GLU A 316 -8.97 -27.74 -0.20
C GLU A 316 -8.22 -29.09 -0.14
N GLU A 317 -8.85 -30.13 0.39
CA GLU A 317 -8.30 -31.50 0.44
C GLU A 317 -8.09 -32.07 -0.97
N LEU A 318 -9.07 -31.89 -1.88
CA LEU A 318 -8.96 -32.34 -3.26
C LEU A 318 -7.87 -31.56 -4.01
N VAL A 319 -7.77 -30.26 -3.82
CA VAL A 319 -6.70 -29.44 -4.41
C VAL A 319 -5.32 -29.90 -3.90
N ALA A 320 -5.19 -30.22 -2.61
CA ALA A 320 -3.95 -30.74 -2.04
C ALA A 320 -3.55 -32.10 -2.63
N GLU A 321 -4.52 -33.00 -2.82
CA GLU A 321 -4.29 -34.30 -3.46
C GLU A 321 -3.89 -34.15 -4.94
N LEU A 322 -4.57 -33.29 -5.69
CA LEU A 322 -4.23 -32.98 -7.09
C LEU A 322 -2.82 -32.38 -7.18
N ASN A 323 -2.47 -31.44 -6.31
CA ASN A 323 -1.13 -30.84 -6.27
C ASN A 323 -0.05 -31.87 -5.90
N LYS A 324 -0.36 -32.87 -5.07
CA LYS A 324 0.55 -33.98 -4.77
C LYS A 324 0.80 -34.85 -6.02
N LEU A 325 -0.22 -35.10 -6.83
CA LEU A 325 -0.07 -35.83 -8.10
C LEU A 325 0.76 -35.03 -9.11
N LEU A 326 0.48 -33.73 -9.26
CA LEU A 326 1.22 -32.84 -10.17
C LEU A 326 2.69 -32.69 -9.78
N ALA A 327 2.99 -32.65 -8.48
CA ALA A 327 4.36 -32.63 -7.97
C ALA A 327 5.17 -33.87 -8.38
N GLY A 328 4.52 -35.01 -8.63
CA GLY A 328 5.17 -36.21 -9.17
C GLY A 328 5.68 -36.04 -10.60
N VAL A 329 5.14 -35.07 -11.36
CA VAL A 329 5.58 -34.72 -12.71
C VAL A 329 6.53 -33.53 -12.68
N SER A 330 6.19 -32.47 -11.93
CA SER A 330 7.05 -31.31 -11.73
C SER A 330 6.68 -30.60 -10.43
N GLU A 331 7.66 -30.35 -9.56
CA GLU A 331 7.47 -29.65 -8.28
C GLU A 331 6.87 -28.24 -8.42
N LYS A 332 7.02 -27.64 -9.61
CA LYS A 332 6.54 -26.29 -9.95
C LYS A 332 5.13 -26.28 -10.57
N TRP A 333 4.54 -27.45 -10.84
CA TRP A 333 3.22 -27.54 -11.45
C TRP A 333 2.16 -27.68 -10.36
N ARG A 334 1.41 -26.60 -10.09
CA ARG A 334 0.39 -26.54 -9.04
C ARG A 334 -0.86 -25.82 -9.54
N LEU A 335 -2.02 -26.25 -9.05
CA LEU A 335 -3.30 -25.57 -9.16
C LEU A 335 -3.43 -24.55 -8.02
N GLU A 336 -3.93 -23.37 -8.37
CA GLU A 336 -4.26 -22.27 -7.45
C GLU A 336 -5.73 -22.34 -6.99
#